data_AF-A0A1M5A3Z6-F1
#
_entry.id   AF-A0A1M5A3Z6-F1
#
_cell.length_a   1.000
_cell.length_b   1.000
_cell.length_c   1.000
_cell.angle_alpha   90.00
_cell.angle_beta   90.00
_cell.angle_gamma   90.00
#
_symmetry.space_group_name_H-M   'P 1'
#
loop_
_entity.id
_entity.type
_entity.pdbx_description
1 polymer ?
#
loop_
_entity_poly.entity_id
_entity_poly.type
_entity_poly.pdbx_seq_one_letter_code
_entity_poly.pdbx_strand_id
1 'polypeptide(L)'
;MSNPSCSSCPPFDPEGMSELAVICSLICVCNKKPLKSTGGDRNLKQQCVNEGIRWMHRGQQGKNILPEVGYNMYKSPPEPLMMSDDPTQPIRSWQHRYNRTLKSLPEGQSYESGGIRIPDIVITEDLTKAPTQDNIRQIVEIKFPGDKWGIGQKKAYEKIAGKSRKVKELSPNRCGCGDETDQKEPVAVPHQVLQDAWDKERDRQQQLQQQTPWRDVGIAVVAGLAVVALVLDDLLPTGATQADDALIPVAGSSASVAASRAIAGFARAFSVPVAVPVLAP
;
A
#
# COMPACT_ATOMS: atom_id res chain seq x y z
N MET A 1 2.65 21.47 3.60
CA MET A 1 2.48 20.44 2.56
C MET A 1 1.01 20.04 2.57
N SER A 2 0.27 20.53 1.59
CA SER A 2 -1.19 20.40 1.48
C SER A 2 -1.54 19.00 0.97
N ASN A 3 -2.54 18.35 1.58
CA ASN A 3 -3.08 17.07 1.11
C ASN A 3 -3.43 17.15 -0.39
N PRO A 4 -3.09 16.15 -1.21
CA PRO A 4 -3.57 16.11 -2.59
C PRO A 4 -5.08 15.89 -2.55
N SER A 5 -5.82 16.99 -2.70
CA SER A 5 -7.24 17.00 -3.00
C SER A 5 -7.47 16.12 -4.23
N CYS A 6 -8.32 15.11 -4.12
CA CYS A 6 -8.72 14.27 -5.25
C CYS A 6 -9.66 15.08 -6.16
N SER A 7 -9.11 16.01 -6.93
CA SER A 7 -9.87 16.82 -7.90
C SER A 7 -10.41 15.99 -9.09
N SER A 8 -10.02 14.71 -9.19
CA SER A 8 -10.42 13.78 -10.24
C SER A 8 -11.35 12.66 -9.78
N CYS A 9 -11.77 12.64 -8.51
CA CYS A 9 -12.77 11.69 -8.06
C CYS A 9 -14.12 12.07 -8.69
N PRO A 10 -14.77 11.21 -9.50
CA PRO A 10 -16.08 11.53 -10.05
C PRO A 10 -17.05 11.81 -8.90
N PRO A 11 -18.07 12.67 -9.07
CA PRO A 11 -19.15 12.78 -8.09
C PRO A 11 -19.78 11.40 -7.93
N PHE A 12 -19.50 10.75 -6.81
CA PHE A 12 -20.13 9.52 -6.44
C PHE A 12 -21.51 9.93 -5.95
N ASP A 13 -22.53 9.48 -6.66
CA ASP A 13 -23.91 9.53 -6.20
C ASP A 13 -24.21 8.23 -5.45
N PRO A 14 -24.05 8.19 -4.11
CA PRO A 14 -24.38 7.02 -3.30
C PRO A 14 -25.88 6.73 -3.26
N GLU A 15 -26.76 7.62 -3.73
CA GLU A 15 -28.21 7.47 -3.51
C GLU A 15 -28.83 6.32 -4.33
N GLY A 16 -28.12 5.80 -5.34
CA GLY A 16 -28.60 4.71 -6.20
C GLY A 16 -27.81 3.39 -6.16
N MET A 17 -26.63 3.34 -5.56
CA MET A 17 -25.74 2.17 -5.63
C MET A 17 -25.44 1.56 -4.26
N SER A 18 -25.64 0.24 -4.17
CA SER A 18 -25.18 -0.50 -3.00
C SER A 18 -23.64 -0.50 -2.91
N GLU A 19 -23.12 -0.51 -1.70
CA GLU A 19 -21.69 -0.62 -1.40
C GLU A 19 -21.09 -1.92 -1.96
N LEU A 20 -21.92 -2.95 -2.17
CA LEU A 20 -21.50 -4.17 -2.84
C LEU A 20 -21.24 -3.94 -4.33
N ALA A 21 -22.01 -3.08 -5.00
CA ALA A 21 -21.75 -2.67 -6.39
C ALA A 21 -20.43 -1.90 -6.50
N VAL A 22 -20.15 -1.03 -5.53
CA VAL A 22 -18.87 -0.30 -5.44
C VAL A 22 -17.71 -1.28 -5.32
N ILE A 23 -17.78 -2.20 -4.34
CA ILE A 23 -16.73 -3.21 -4.12
C ILE A 23 -16.57 -4.09 -5.36
N CYS A 24 -17.68 -4.53 -5.98
CA CYS A 24 -17.64 -5.31 -7.21
C CYS A 24 -16.98 -4.56 -8.37
N SER A 25 -17.23 -3.26 -8.50
CA SER A 25 -16.58 -2.41 -9.51
C SER A 25 -15.06 -2.45 -9.35
N LEU A 26 -14.56 -2.29 -8.12
CA LEU A 26 -13.13 -2.39 -7.82
C LEU A 26 -12.59 -3.80 -8.07
N ILE A 27 -13.31 -4.85 -7.67
CA ILE A 27 -12.94 -6.25 -7.93
C ILE A 27 -12.76 -6.49 -9.43
N CYS A 28 -13.66 -5.99 -10.28
CA CYS A 28 -13.58 -6.20 -11.72
C CYS A 28 -12.34 -5.55 -12.34
N VAL A 29 -12.07 -4.29 -11.99
CA VAL A 29 -10.85 -3.59 -12.44
C VAL A 29 -9.61 -4.35 -11.97
N CYS A 30 -9.55 -4.69 -10.68
CA CYS A 30 -8.39 -5.35 -10.08
C CYS A 30 -8.21 -6.81 -10.52
N ASN A 31 -9.27 -7.48 -10.96
CA ASN A 31 -9.18 -8.81 -11.53
C ASN A 31 -8.48 -8.79 -12.90
N LYS A 32 -8.82 -7.82 -13.75
CA LYS A 32 -8.24 -7.65 -15.09
C LYS A 32 -6.86 -7.00 -15.04
N LYS A 33 -6.69 -5.97 -14.22
CA LYS A 33 -5.47 -5.14 -14.15
C LYS A 33 -5.02 -4.96 -12.68
N PRO A 34 -4.45 -6.02 -12.07
CA PRO A 34 -3.99 -5.98 -10.69
C PRO A 34 -2.77 -5.06 -10.50
N LEU A 35 -2.56 -4.62 -9.26
CA LEU A 35 -1.25 -4.11 -8.86
C LEU A 35 -0.21 -5.21 -8.96
N LYS A 36 1.05 -4.83 -9.22
CA LYS A 36 2.19 -5.75 -9.32
C LYS A 36 3.09 -5.59 -8.10
N SER A 37 3.64 -6.69 -7.61
CA SER A 37 4.68 -6.64 -6.58
C SER A 37 5.88 -5.83 -7.06
N THR A 38 6.74 -5.38 -6.14
CA THR A 38 7.97 -4.63 -6.47
C THR A 38 8.83 -5.33 -7.54
N GLY A 39 8.84 -6.67 -7.58
CA GLY A 39 9.54 -7.45 -8.61
C GLY A 39 8.71 -7.78 -9.87
N GLY A 40 7.48 -7.30 -10.00
CA GLY A 40 6.61 -7.55 -11.16
C GLY A 40 5.89 -8.91 -11.20
N ASP A 41 6.39 -9.91 -10.49
CA ASP A 41 5.97 -11.31 -10.66
C ASP A 41 4.60 -11.66 -10.07
N ARG A 42 4.17 -10.96 -9.03
CA ARG A 42 2.94 -11.31 -8.30
C ARG A 42 1.83 -10.29 -8.55
N ASN A 43 0.63 -10.81 -8.79
CA ASN A 43 -0.60 -10.03 -8.90
C ASN A 43 -1.17 -9.75 -7.50
N LEU A 44 -1.17 -8.48 -7.11
CA LEU A 44 -1.62 -8.01 -5.81
C LEU A 44 -3.07 -7.51 -5.90
N LYS A 45 -3.98 -8.43 -6.26
CA LYS A 45 -5.40 -8.13 -6.51
C LYS A 45 -6.11 -7.52 -5.29
N GLN A 46 -5.87 -8.06 -4.10
CA GLN A 46 -6.46 -7.52 -2.86
C GLN A 46 -5.94 -6.12 -2.52
N GLN A 47 -4.63 -5.89 -2.68
CA GLN A 47 -4.06 -4.56 -2.47
C GLN A 47 -4.60 -3.55 -3.49
N CYS A 48 -4.86 -3.98 -4.73
CA CYS A 48 -5.52 -3.14 -5.72
C CYS A 48 -6.91 -2.70 -5.26
N VAL A 49 -7.73 -3.60 -4.71
CA VAL A 49 -9.06 -3.23 -4.20
C VAL A 49 -8.93 -2.29 -3.00
N ASN A 50 -8.01 -2.55 -2.08
CA ASN A 50 -7.77 -1.70 -0.91
C ASN A 50 -7.31 -0.29 -1.30
N GLU A 51 -6.47 -0.16 -2.32
CA GLU A 51 -6.06 1.14 -2.86
C GLU A 51 -7.21 1.88 -3.55
N GLY A 52 -8.10 1.16 -4.24
CA GLY A 52 -9.32 1.74 -4.81
C GLY A 52 -10.23 2.33 -3.73
N ILE A 53 -10.41 1.62 -2.62
CA ILE A 53 -11.18 2.13 -1.47
C ILE A 53 -10.50 3.34 -0.84
N ARG A 54 -9.18 3.30 -0.65
CA ARG A 54 -8.42 4.45 -0.14
C ARG A 54 -8.51 5.66 -1.06
N TRP A 55 -8.53 5.45 -2.38
CA TRP A 55 -8.74 6.50 -3.36
C TRP A 55 -10.12 7.15 -3.20
N MET A 56 -11.19 6.36 -3.08
CA MET A 56 -12.53 6.89 -2.78
C MET A 56 -12.56 7.70 -1.47
N HIS A 57 -11.90 7.20 -0.41
CA HIS A 57 -11.84 7.92 0.87
C HIS A 57 -11.15 9.28 0.74
N ARG A 58 -10.09 9.38 -0.08
CA ARG A 58 -9.44 10.69 -0.38
C ARG A 58 -10.41 11.64 -1.09
N GLY A 59 -11.31 11.11 -1.91
CA GLY A 59 -12.44 11.84 -2.51
C GLY A 59 -13.61 12.11 -1.56
N GLN A 60 -13.49 11.81 -0.26
CA GLN A 60 -14.56 11.91 0.74
C GLN A 60 -15.75 10.96 0.50
N GLN A 61 -15.55 9.89 -0.27
CA GLN A 61 -16.57 8.93 -0.67
C GLN A 61 -16.38 7.58 0.02
N GLY A 62 -17.45 6.78 0.12
CA GLY A 62 -17.40 5.40 0.59
C GLY A 62 -16.87 5.22 2.02
N LYS A 63 -16.98 6.24 2.88
CA LYS A 63 -16.40 6.26 4.24
C LYS A 63 -16.86 5.10 5.13
N ASN A 64 -18.02 4.50 4.84
CA ASN A 64 -18.53 3.33 5.55
C ASN A 64 -17.87 2.02 5.11
N ILE A 65 -17.08 2.01 4.03
CA ILE A 65 -16.41 0.83 3.47
C ILE A 65 -14.98 0.80 4.00
N LEU A 66 -14.75 0.08 5.09
CA LEU A 66 -13.45 0.03 5.76
C LEU A 66 -12.65 -1.20 5.30
N PRO A 67 -11.53 -1.04 4.56
CA PRO A 67 -10.69 -2.17 4.19
C PRO A 67 -9.85 -2.61 5.39
N GLU A 68 -9.53 -3.89 5.48
CA GLU A 68 -8.54 -4.50 6.40
C GLU A 68 -8.68 -4.11 7.88
N VAL A 69 -9.90 -4.10 8.43
CA VAL A 69 -10.11 -3.84 9.86
C VAL A 69 -9.65 -5.04 10.67
N GLY A 70 -8.69 -4.86 11.60
CA GLY A 70 -8.27 -5.92 12.51
C GLY A 70 -9.24 -6.07 13.68
N TYR A 71 -9.45 -7.29 14.15
CA TYR A 71 -10.27 -7.60 15.33
C TYR A 71 -9.49 -8.43 16.33
N ASN A 72 -9.63 -8.05 17.60
CA ASN A 72 -9.15 -8.80 18.75
C ASN A 72 -10.14 -9.92 19.09
N MET A 73 -9.75 -11.17 18.85
CA MET A 73 -10.61 -12.34 19.01
C MET A 73 -10.69 -12.86 20.45
N TYR A 74 -9.84 -12.36 21.36
CA TYR A 74 -9.89 -12.69 22.79
C TYR A 74 -11.01 -11.97 23.54
N LYS A 75 -11.61 -10.94 22.93
CA LYS A 75 -12.79 -10.25 23.48
C LYS A 75 -14.08 -10.93 23.04
N SER A 76 -15.12 -10.76 23.86
CA SER A 76 -16.48 -11.22 23.57
C SER A 76 -17.47 -10.09 23.82
N PRO A 77 -18.01 -9.43 22.78
CA PRO A 77 -17.77 -9.71 21.35
C PRO A 77 -16.33 -9.36 20.89
N PRO A 78 -15.86 -9.88 19.73
CA PRO A 78 -14.58 -9.46 19.16
C PRO A 78 -14.53 -7.94 18.97
N GLU A 79 -13.43 -7.33 19.37
CA GLU A 79 -13.28 -5.87 19.42
C GLU A 79 -12.46 -5.34 18.23
N PRO A 80 -12.92 -4.30 17.52
CA PRO A 80 -12.16 -3.73 16.41
C PRO A 80 -10.89 -3.00 16.90
N LEU A 81 -9.79 -3.20 16.18
CA LEU A 81 -8.49 -2.59 16.45
C LEU A 81 -8.39 -1.25 15.70
N MET A 82 -8.96 -0.21 16.31
CA MET A 82 -9.03 1.17 15.79
C MET A 82 -7.94 2.08 16.39
N MET A 83 -7.67 3.22 15.79
CA MET A 83 -6.79 4.23 16.38
C MET A 83 -7.38 4.71 17.72
N SER A 84 -6.53 5.12 18.66
CA SER A 84 -7.02 5.50 20.00
C SER A 84 -7.67 6.89 20.02
N ASP A 85 -7.21 7.76 19.13
CA ASP A 85 -7.65 9.13 18.91
C ASP A 85 -8.76 9.25 17.86
N ASP A 86 -8.94 8.22 17.03
CA ASP A 86 -10.01 8.15 16.02
C ASP A 86 -10.62 6.73 15.97
N PRO A 87 -11.83 6.53 16.51
CA PRO A 87 -12.49 5.23 16.52
C PRO A 87 -12.99 4.80 15.14
N THR A 88 -12.93 5.68 14.13
CA THR A 88 -13.35 5.40 12.74
C THR A 88 -12.16 4.97 11.87
N GLN A 89 -10.93 5.16 12.35
CA GLN A 89 -9.72 4.81 11.61
C GLN A 89 -9.14 3.46 12.09
N PRO A 90 -9.06 2.43 11.22
CA PRO A 90 -8.43 1.17 11.59
C PRO A 90 -6.92 1.30 11.77
N ILE A 91 -6.34 0.67 12.80
CA ILE A 91 -4.88 0.55 12.95
C ILE A 91 -4.36 -0.20 11.73
N ARG A 92 -3.43 0.35 10.95
CA ARG A 92 -2.89 -0.31 9.75
C ARG A 92 -1.68 -1.19 10.02
N SER A 93 -0.83 -0.79 10.96
CA SER A 93 0.38 -1.54 11.26
C SER A 93 0.09 -2.82 12.05
N TRP A 94 0.60 -3.95 11.54
CA TRP A 94 0.51 -5.25 12.21
C TRP A 94 1.11 -5.22 13.62
N GLN A 95 2.25 -4.56 13.80
CA GLN A 95 2.93 -4.46 15.10
C GLN A 95 2.05 -3.76 16.14
N HIS A 96 1.35 -2.69 15.75
CA HIS A 96 0.45 -1.99 16.65
C HIS A 96 -0.81 -2.81 16.98
N ARG A 97 -1.36 -3.53 16.00
CA ARG A 97 -2.47 -4.48 16.23
C ARG A 97 -2.05 -5.55 17.23
N TYR A 98 -0.91 -6.19 16.99
CA TYR A 98 -0.35 -7.23 17.84
C TYR A 98 -0.12 -6.74 19.27
N ASN A 99 0.56 -5.60 19.45
CA ASN A 99 0.83 -5.04 20.76
C ASN A 99 -0.44 -4.64 21.51
N ARG A 100 -1.48 -4.13 20.81
CA ARG A 100 -2.77 -3.84 21.43
C ARG A 100 -3.49 -5.12 21.86
N THR A 101 -3.46 -6.17 21.05
CA THR A 101 -4.03 -7.47 21.41
C THR A 101 -3.32 -8.08 22.62
N LEU A 102 -1.99 -8.07 22.66
CA LEU A 102 -1.21 -8.57 23.80
C LEU A 102 -1.57 -7.87 25.10
N LYS A 103 -1.71 -6.54 25.10
CA LYS A 103 -2.11 -5.75 26.29
C LYS A 103 -3.49 -6.12 26.84
N SER A 104 -4.31 -6.79 26.04
CA SER A 104 -5.67 -7.16 26.41
C SER A 104 -5.80 -8.58 26.96
N LEU A 105 -4.72 -9.37 26.88
CA LEU A 105 -4.65 -10.73 27.40
C LEU A 105 -4.54 -10.70 28.93
N PRO A 106 -5.17 -11.66 29.64
CA PRO A 106 -4.90 -11.93 31.04
C PRO A 106 -3.42 -12.18 31.30
N GLU A 107 -2.97 -11.84 32.51
CA GLU A 107 -1.61 -12.13 32.95
C GLU A 107 -1.31 -13.64 32.84
N GLY A 108 -0.13 -13.97 32.30
CA GLY A 108 0.29 -15.35 32.07
C GLY A 108 -0.28 -16.02 30.80
N GLN A 109 -1.19 -15.38 30.06
CA GLN A 109 -1.67 -15.91 28.79
C GLN A 109 -0.77 -15.50 27.62
N SER A 110 -0.43 -16.45 26.75
CA SER A 110 0.34 -16.20 25.53
C SER A 110 -0.57 -15.94 24.33
N TYR A 111 -0.01 -15.30 23.31
CA TYR A 111 -0.72 -15.11 22.04
C TYR A 111 -0.83 -16.44 21.28
N GLU A 112 -2.05 -16.82 20.96
CA GLU A 112 -2.41 -17.93 20.10
C GLU A 112 -2.68 -17.48 18.65
N SER A 113 -2.41 -18.39 17.71
CA SER A 113 -2.72 -18.18 16.30
C SER A 113 -4.22 -17.94 16.09
N GLY A 114 -4.55 -16.88 15.34
CA GLY A 114 -5.93 -16.45 15.13
C GLY A 114 -6.49 -15.52 16.20
N GLY A 115 -5.68 -15.09 17.17
CA GLY A 115 -6.02 -14.03 18.14
C GLY A 115 -6.32 -12.68 17.49
N ILE A 116 -5.79 -12.43 16.29
CA ILE A 116 -6.17 -11.32 15.41
C ILE A 116 -6.77 -11.88 14.13
N ARG A 117 -7.90 -11.31 13.69
CA ARG A 117 -8.54 -11.62 12.41
C ARG A 117 -8.82 -10.33 11.64
N ILE A 118 -8.60 -10.36 10.34
CA ILE A 118 -8.68 -9.17 9.47
C ILE A 118 -9.54 -9.54 8.26
N PRO A 119 -10.83 -9.24 8.25
CA PRO A 119 -11.63 -9.33 7.05
C PRO A 119 -11.12 -8.37 5.97
N ASP A 120 -11.34 -8.71 4.70
CA ASP A 120 -10.96 -7.82 3.59
C ASP A 120 -11.67 -6.48 3.70
N ILE A 121 -12.99 -6.50 3.94
CA ILE A 121 -13.81 -5.29 4.04
C ILE A 121 -14.84 -5.42 5.15
N VAL A 122 -15.05 -4.32 5.88
CA VAL A 122 -16.14 -4.14 6.83
C VAL A 122 -16.96 -2.93 6.40
N ILE A 123 -18.28 -3.09 6.30
CA ILE A 123 -19.22 -2.02 6.00
C ILE A 123 -19.98 -1.66 7.28
N THR A 124 -19.95 -0.38 7.65
CA THR A 124 -20.64 0.15 8.84
C THR A 124 -21.97 0.81 8.50
N GLU A 125 -22.86 0.88 9.49
CA GLU A 125 -24.11 1.66 9.41
C GLU A 125 -23.84 3.14 9.73
N ASP A 126 -23.13 3.40 10.84
CA ASP A 126 -22.81 4.72 11.35
C ASP A 126 -21.32 5.04 11.13
N LEU A 127 -21.06 6.15 10.45
CA LEU A 127 -19.72 6.62 10.09
C LEU A 127 -18.93 7.16 11.28
N THR A 128 -19.60 7.55 12.36
CA THR A 128 -18.93 8.17 13.52
C THR A 128 -18.57 7.16 14.61
N LYS A 129 -18.90 5.88 14.41
CA LYS A 129 -18.71 4.81 15.39
C LYS A 129 -17.71 3.77 14.88
N ALA A 130 -17.04 3.13 15.83
CA ALA A 130 -16.20 1.98 15.53
C ALA A 130 -17.04 0.84 14.92
N PRO A 131 -16.43 -0.04 14.11
CA PRO A 131 -17.11 -1.18 13.52
C PRO A 131 -17.28 -2.32 14.56
N THR A 132 -18.05 -2.07 15.61
CA THR A 132 -18.50 -3.08 16.58
C THR A 132 -19.67 -3.89 16.01
N GLN A 133 -19.99 -5.05 16.60
CA GLN A 133 -21.05 -5.95 16.11
C GLN A 133 -22.40 -5.28 15.81
N ASP A 134 -22.78 -4.30 16.62
CA ASP A 134 -23.99 -3.51 16.49
C ASP A 134 -23.93 -2.50 15.33
N ASN A 135 -22.74 -1.96 15.03
CA ASN A 135 -22.51 -1.01 13.95
C ASN A 135 -22.06 -1.65 12.61
N ILE A 136 -21.66 -2.93 12.62
CA ILE A 136 -21.34 -3.65 11.39
C ILE A 136 -22.62 -3.94 10.63
N ARG A 137 -22.79 -3.35 9.45
CA ARG A 137 -23.83 -3.75 8.50
C ARG A 137 -23.48 -5.07 7.84
N GLN A 138 -22.24 -5.17 7.35
CA GLN A 138 -21.78 -6.34 6.61
C GLN A 138 -20.26 -6.52 6.67
N ILE A 139 -19.79 -7.76 6.69
CA ILE A 139 -18.41 -8.14 6.43
C ILE A 139 -18.35 -8.75 5.04
N VAL A 140 -17.36 -8.34 4.26
CA VAL A 140 -17.10 -8.86 2.92
C VAL A 140 -15.71 -9.48 2.90
N GLU A 141 -15.64 -10.74 2.48
CA GLU A 141 -14.41 -11.43 2.09
C GLU A 141 -14.38 -11.53 0.58
N ILE A 142 -13.26 -11.14 -0.03
CA ILE A 142 -13.03 -11.22 -1.46
C ILE A 142 -12.23 -12.48 -1.74
N LYS A 143 -12.67 -13.26 -2.74
CA LYS A 143 -11.95 -14.44 -3.22
C LYS A 143 -11.70 -14.28 -4.72
N PHE A 144 -10.44 -14.16 -5.11
CA PHE A 144 -10.05 -14.20 -6.52
C PHE A 144 -9.90 -15.66 -6.98
N PRO A 145 -9.83 -15.93 -8.29
CA PRO A 145 -9.71 -17.29 -8.81
C PRO A 145 -8.54 -18.05 -8.17
N GLY A 146 -8.82 -19.24 -7.62
CA GLY A 146 -7.86 -20.06 -6.89
C GLY A 146 -7.87 -19.86 -5.36
N ASP A 147 -8.43 -18.75 -4.87
CA ASP A 147 -8.51 -18.47 -3.43
C ASP A 147 -9.62 -19.29 -2.77
N LYS A 148 -9.33 -19.81 -1.57
CA LYS A 148 -10.29 -20.56 -0.74
C LYS A 148 -10.37 -19.94 0.64
N TRP A 149 -11.43 -20.28 1.38
CA TRP A 149 -11.51 -19.96 2.79
C TRP A 149 -10.42 -20.71 3.56
N GLY A 150 -9.70 -19.98 4.43
CA GLY A 150 -8.82 -20.60 5.40
C GLY A 150 -9.61 -21.32 6.49
N ILE A 151 -8.96 -22.27 7.17
CA ILE A 151 -9.55 -23.00 8.29
C ILE A 151 -10.00 -22.01 9.38
N GLY A 152 -11.28 -22.09 9.76
CA GLY A 152 -11.89 -21.24 10.79
C GLY A 152 -12.09 -19.77 10.39
N GLN A 153 -11.69 -19.34 9.19
CA GLN A 153 -11.76 -17.95 8.74
C GLN A 153 -13.22 -17.47 8.68
N LYS A 154 -14.11 -18.23 8.01
CA LYS A 154 -15.53 -17.88 7.89
C LYS A 154 -16.19 -17.77 9.27
N LYS A 155 -16.00 -18.78 10.14
CA LYS A 155 -16.55 -18.78 11.50
C LYS A 155 -16.06 -17.60 12.33
N ALA A 156 -14.79 -17.22 12.18
CA ALA A 156 -14.25 -16.04 12.85
C ALA A 156 -14.97 -14.76 12.40
N TYR A 157 -15.23 -14.60 11.11
CA TYR A 157 -15.94 -13.43 10.59
C TYR A 157 -17.42 -13.43 10.96
N GLU A 158 -18.06 -14.59 11.02
CA GLU A 158 -19.43 -14.72 11.55
C GLU A 158 -19.48 -14.30 13.03
N LYS A 159 -18.46 -14.67 13.82
CA LYS A 159 -18.30 -14.21 15.21
C LYS A 159 -18.07 -12.69 15.26
N ILE A 160 -17.24 -12.11 14.39
CA ILE A 160 -17.03 -10.66 14.33
C ILE A 160 -18.31 -9.92 13.95
N ALA A 161 -19.08 -10.44 12.98
CA ALA A 161 -20.30 -9.80 12.50
C ALA A 161 -21.48 -9.97 13.48
N GLY A 162 -21.40 -10.92 14.41
CA GLY A 162 -22.46 -11.29 15.34
C GLY A 162 -23.62 -12.09 14.71
N LYS A 163 -23.76 -12.06 13.39
CA LYS A 163 -24.77 -12.83 12.64
C LYS A 163 -24.17 -13.33 11.33
N SER A 164 -24.32 -14.62 11.02
CA SER A 164 -23.74 -15.23 9.81
C SER A 164 -24.22 -14.59 8.51
N ARG A 165 -25.48 -14.16 8.46
CA ARG A 165 -26.07 -13.46 7.29
C ARG A 165 -25.37 -12.12 6.95
N LYS A 166 -24.64 -11.53 7.88
CA LYS A 166 -23.85 -10.31 7.66
C LYS A 166 -22.50 -10.61 7.01
N VAL A 167 -22.12 -11.87 6.76
CA VAL A 167 -20.87 -12.22 6.07
C VAL A 167 -21.17 -12.58 4.62
N LYS A 168 -20.60 -11.84 3.67
CA LYS A 168 -20.68 -12.15 2.24
C LYS A 168 -19.32 -12.44 1.65
N GLU A 169 -19.30 -13.38 0.72
CA GLU A 169 -18.18 -13.62 -0.17
C GLU A 169 -18.46 -12.91 -1.49
N LEU A 170 -17.50 -12.10 -1.95
CA LEU A 170 -17.50 -11.55 -3.30
C LEU A 170 -16.35 -12.15 -4.10
N SER A 171 -16.54 -12.29 -5.40
CA SER A 171 -15.55 -12.79 -6.34
C SER A 171 -15.81 -12.16 -7.70
N PRO A 172 -14.85 -12.19 -8.65
CA PRO A 172 -15.08 -11.69 -10.00
C PRO A 172 -16.36 -12.26 -10.64
N ASN A 173 -16.64 -13.55 -10.45
CA ASN A 173 -17.82 -14.19 -11.02
C ASN A 173 -19.10 -13.72 -10.32
N ARG A 174 -19.11 -13.62 -8.98
CA ARG A 174 -20.26 -13.08 -8.22
C ARG A 174 -20.52 -11.61 -8.50
N CYS A 175 -19.52 -10.89 -8.99
CA CYS A 175 -19.59 -9.51 -9.39
C CYS A 175 -19.87 -9.33 -10.90
N GLY A 176 -19.98 -10.40 -11.68
CA GLY A 176 -20.23 -10.30 -13.13
C GLY A 176 -19.08 -9.63 -13.91
N CYS A 177 -17.83 -9.82 -13.50
CA CYS A 177 -16.67 -9.15 -14.11
C CYS A 177 -16.22 -9.72 -15.47
N GLY A 178 -16.96 -10.67 -16.04
CA GLY A 178 -16.64 -11.37 -17.28
C GLY A 178 -17.66 -11.11 -18.39
N ASP A 179 -17.30 -11.45 -19.62
CA ASP A 179 -18.05 -11.13 -20.83
C ASP A 179 -19.10 -12.21 -21.18
N GLU A 180 -19.88 -12.64 -20.17
CA GLU A 180 -20.85 -13.78 -20.21
C GLU A 180 -20.19 -15.17 -20.14
N THR A 181 -20.53 -15.97 -19.10
CA THR A 181 -20.75 -17.44 -19.16
C THR A 181 -20.90 -18.12 -17.79
N ASP A 182 -20.50 -17.53 -16.66
CA ASP A 182 -20.70 -18.17 -15.35
C ASP A 182 -21.98 -17.68 -14.65
N GLN A 183 -23.06 -18.46 -14.82
CA GLN A 183 -24.41 -18.22 -14.30
C GLN A 183 -24.51 -18.38 -12.76
N LYS A 184 -23.97 -17.41 -12.01
CA LYS A 184 -24.50 -17.11 -10.66
C LYS A 184 -25.13 -15.73 -10.73
N GLU A 185 -26.33 -15.58 -10.15
CA GLU A 185 -26.95 -14.26 -10.04
C GLU A 185 -25.93 -13.27 -9.45
N PRO A 186 -25.58 -12.20 -10.19
CA PRO A 186 -24.60 -11.25 -9.72
C PRO A 186 -25.15 -10.58 -8.46
N VAL A 187 -24.35 -10.61 -7.39
CA VAL A 187 -24.75 -10.06 -6.07
C VAL A 187 -24.91 -8.53 -6.15
N ALA A 188 -24.25 -7.91 -7.11
CA ALA A 188 -24.38 -6.50 -7.43
C ALA A 188 -23.96 -6.24 -8.87
N VAL A 189 -24.66 -5.32 -9.55
CA VAL A 189 -24.26 -4.84 -10.88
C VAL A 189 -23.09 -3.85 -10.70
N PRO A 190 -21.92 -4.09 -11.31
CA PRO A 190 -20.82 -3.14 -11.27
C PRO A 190 -21.16 -1.82 -11.95
N HIS A 191 -20.60 -0.73 -11.44
CA HIS A 191 -20.81 0.61 -11.99
C HIS A 191 -19.68 1.00 -12.92
N GLN A 192 -19.98 1.07 -14.22
CA GLN A 192 -19.00 1.34 -15.27
C GLN A 192 -18.23 2.65 -15.05
N VAL A 193 -18.92 3.74 -14.68
CA VAL A 193 -18.25 5.04 -14.44
C VAL A 193 -17.20 4.95 -13.32
N LEU A 194 -17.47 4.16 -12.27
CA LEU A 194 -16.52 3.96 -11.19
C LEU A 194 -15.33 3.11 -11.65
N GLN A 195 -15.60 2.07 -12.45
CA GLN A 195 -14.56 1.23 -13.03
C GLN A 195 -13.62 2.08 -13.89
N ASP A 196 -14.16 2.88 -14.80
CA ASP A 196 -13.38 3.72 -15.72
C ASP A 196 -12.56 4.78 -14.97
N ALA A 197 -13.15 5.42 -13.96
CA ALA A 197 -12.44 6.43 -13.16
C ALA A 197 -11.28 5.82 -12.37
N TRP A 198 -11.49 4.66 -11.74
CA TRP A 198 -10.43 3.96 -11.01
C TRP A 198 -9.35 3.43 -11.95
N ASP A 199 -9.74 2.89 -13.11
CA ASP A 199 -8.83 2.41 -14.14
C ASP A 199 -7.89 3.53 -14.63
N LYS A 200 -8.47 4.70 -14.92
CA LYS A 200 -7.73 5.89 -15.36
C LYS A 200 -6.77 6.42 -14.29
N GLU A 201 -7.21 6.51 -13.03
CA GLU A 201 -6.30 6.96 -11.96
C GLU A 201 -5.14 5.98 -11.76
N ARG A 202 -5.40 4.66 -11.84
CA ARG A 202 -4.33 3.66 -11.75
C ARG A 202 -3.32 3.81 -12.89
N ASP A 203 -3.79 3.98 -14.12
CA ASP A 203 -2.91 4.18 -15.27
C ASP A 203 -2.04 5.44 -15.09
N ARG A 204 -2.63 6.52 -14.56
CA ARG A 204 -1.90 7.74 -14.20
C ARG A 204 -0.80 7.47 -13.16
N GLN A 205 -1.11 6.75 -12.09
CA GLN A 205 -0.13 6.42 -11.04
C GLN A 205 1.02 5.57 -11.59
N GLN A 206 0.72 4.59 -12.45
CA GLN A 206 1.74 3.75 -13.09
C GLN A 206 2.64 4.57 -14.02
N GLN A 207 2.06 5.48 -14.81
CA GLN A 207 2.83 6.38 -15.67
C GLN A 207 3.76 7.29 -14.85
N LEU A 208 3.27 7.87 -13.74
CA LEU A 208 4.09 8.69 -12.86
C LEU A 208 5.25 7.91 -12.25
N GLN A 209 5.01 6.67 -11.80
CA GLN A 209 6.06 5.80 -11.27
C GLN A 209 7.12 5.45 -12.32
N GLN A 210 6.71 5.17 -13.56
CA GLN A 210 7.63 4.90 -14.67
C GLN A 210 8.42 6.14 -15.09
N GLN A 211 7.87 7.35 -14.92
CA GLN A 211 8.53 8.62 -15.21
C GLN A 211 9.49 9.10 -14.10
N THR A 212 9.57 8.39 -12.97
CA THR A 212 10.56 8.63 -11.90
C THR A 212 11.69 7.57 -11.83
N PRO A 213 12.52 7.33 -12.88
CA PRO A 213 13.56 6.28 -12.77
C PRO A 213 14.92 6.74 -12.22
N TRP A 214 15.17 8.02 -11.86
CA TRP A 214 16.56 8.52 -11.69
C TRP A 214 16.89 9.34 -10.43
N ARG A 215 15.97 9.58 -9.48
CA ARG A 215 16.30 10.41 -8.29
C ARG A 215 16.89 9.66 -7.10
N ASP A 216 16.79 8.33 -7.08
CA ASP A 216 17.32 7.50 -5.99
C ASP A 216 18.54 6.65 -6.39
N VAL A 217 19.05 6.78 -7.63
CA VAL A 217 20.44 6.40 -7.98
C VAL A 217 21.32 7.64 -7.91
N GLY A 218 21.34 8.26 -6.73
CA GLY A 218 22.35 9.22 -6.35
C GLY A 218 23.52 8.48 -5.71
N ILE A 219 24.27 7.68 -6.48
CA ILE A 219 25.68 7.28 -6.29
C ILE A 219 26.07 6.44 -7.51
N ALA A 220 27.25 6.71 -8.07
CA ALA A 220 27.93 6.01 -9.16
C ALA A 220 27.46 6.37 -10.59
N VAL A 221 27.99 7.46 -11.16
CA VAL A 221 28.91 7.46 -12.32
C VAL A 221 29.29 8.93 -12.59
N VAL A 222 30.33 9.44 -11.92
CA VAL A 222 31.15 10.54 -12.45
C VAL A 222 32.65 10.31 -12.19
N ALA A 223 33.07 9.45 -11.25
CA ALA A 223 34.49 9.21 -10.98
C ALA A 223 35.12 8.05 -11.81
N GLY A 224 34.79 7.94 -13.10
CA GLY A 224 35.14 6.77 -13.92
C GLY A 224 35.69 7.05 -15.31
N LEU A 225 36.27 8.23 -15.55
CA LEU A 225 36.93 8.58 -16.82
C LEU A 225 38.31 9.23 -16.60
N ALA A 226 39.13 8.66 -15.70
CA ALA A 226 40.50 9.13 -15.53
C ALA A 226 41.48 8.09 -14.96
N VAL A 227 41.41 6.80 -15.30
CA VAL A 227 42.57 5.88 -15.12
C VAL A 227 42.53 4.74 -16.17
N VAL A 228 42.95 5.02 -17.41
CA VAL A 228 43.30 3.99 -18.42
C VAL A 228 44.69 4.25 -18.98
N ALA A 229 45.63 4.78 -18.19
CA ALA A 229 46.91 5.23 -18.76
C ALA A 229 48.20 4.79 -18.06
N LEU A 230 48.21 3.93 -17.01
CA LEU A 230 49.47 3.67 -16.28
C LEU A 230 49.65 2.23 -15.76
N VAL A 231 49.37 1.20 -16.56
CA VAL A 231 49.88 -0.15 -16.25
C VAL A 231 50.16 -0.94 -17.55
N LEU A 232 51.10 -0.48 -18.39
CA LEU A 232 51.73 -1.32 -19.41
C LEU A 232 53.09 -0.72 -19.82
N ASP A 233 54.03 -0.58 -18.88
CA ASP A 233 55.39 -0.11 -19.25
C ASP A 233 56.56 -0.89 -18.63
N ASP A 234 56.32 -2.08 -18.05
CA ASP A 234 57.41 -2.92 -17.51
C ASP A 234 57.44 -4.35 -18.04
N LEU A 235 56.79 -4.61 -19.17
CA LEU A 235 56.92 -5.88 -19.88
C LEU A 235 57.13 -5.58 -21.36
N LEU A 236 58.39 -5.35 -21.76
CA LEU A 236 59.05 -5.90 -22.95
C LEU A 236 60.43 -5.25 -23.16
N PRO A 237 61.51 -6.03 -23.35
CA PRO A 237 62.84 -5.52 -23.65
C PRO A 237 63.01 -5.26 -25.16
N THR A 238 63.73 -4.17 -25.46
CA THR A 238 64.50 -3.88 -26.68
C THR A 238 63.79 -3.93 -28.06
N GLY A 239 63.71 -2.76 -28.71
CA GLY A 239 63.85 -2.66 -30.17
C GLY A 239 62.90 -1.70 -30.91
N ALA A 240 63.47 -0.58 -31.38
CA ALA A 240 63.06 0.23 -32.54
C ALA A 240 61.89 1.25 -32.42
N THR A 241 62.29 2.54 -32.48
CA THR A 241 61.74 3.69 -33.26
C THR A 241 60.20 3.84 -33.34
N GLN A 242 59.56 4.97 -33.03
CA GLN A 242 59.79 6.34 -33.50
C GLN A 242 58.85 7.30 -32.71
N ALA A 243 59.25 8.56 -32.57
CA ALA A 243 58.59 9.61 -31.81
C ALA A 243 57.27 10.12 -32.44
N ASP A 244 56.36 10.68 -31.62
CA ASP A 244 56.10 12.14 -31.61
C ASP A 244 55.09 12.55 -30.50
N ASP A 245 55.59 13.38 -29.59
CA ASP A 245 55.02 14.58 -28.96
C ASP A 245 53.52 14.69 -28.59
N ALA A 246 53.25 14.72 -27.27
CA ALA A 246 52.44 15.76 -26.61
C ALA A 246 52.58 15.75 -25.06
N LEU A 247 53.54 16.51 -24.53
CA LEU A 247 53.42 17.57 -23.48
C LEU A 247 51.98 17.78 -22.91
N ILE A 248 51.61 17.92 -21.61
CA ILE A 248 52.18 18.34 -20.29
C ILE A 248 51.08 18.04 -19.20
N PRO A 249 51.11 18.48 -17.91
CA PRO A 249 52.00 18.30 -16.73
C PRO A 249 51.35 17.54 -15.54
N VAL A 250 52.21 17.20 -14.57
CA VAL A 250 51.96 16.61 -13.25
C VAL A 250 51.53 17.64 -12.19
N ALA A 251 50.54 17.30 -11.35
CA ALA A 251 50.43 17.68 -9.94
C ALA A 251 49.25 16.86 -9.35
N GLY A 252 49.44 15.85 -8.49
CA GLY A 252 50.12 15.87 -7.20
C GLY A 252 49.15 15.26 -6.18
N SER A 253 49.07 13.92 -6.13
CA SER A 253 48.23 13.18 -5.21
C SER A 253 48.99 12.89 -3.90
N SER A 254 48.51 13.46 -2.80
CA SER A 254 48.85 13.00 -1.45
C SER A 254 47.75 12.04 -0.99
N ALA A 255 48.09 10.76 -0.91
CA ALA A 255 47.23 9.72 -0.35
C ALA A 255 47.34 9.70 1.19
N SER A 256 46.21 9.52 1.88
CA SER A 256 46.14 8.98 3.24
C SER A 256 44.75 8.35 3.40
N VAL A 257 44.62 7.03 3.30
CA VAL A 257 44.58 6.05 4.41
C VAL A 257 43.44 6.29 5.40
N ALA A 258 42.70 5.20 5.64
CA ALA A 258 41.75 4.94 6.73
C ALA A 258 40.29 5.35 6.52
N ALA A 259 39.42 4.34 6.37
CA ALA A 259 38.04 4.44 6.83
C ALA A 259 37.74 3.22 7.70
N SER A 260 37.90 3.45 9.00
CA SER A 260 37.55 2.56 10.11
C SER A 260 36.05 2.26 10.16
N ARG A 261 35.72 1.09 10.70
CA ARG A 261 34.40 0.82 11.29
C ARG A 261 34.08 1.86 12.36
N ALA A 262 32.90 2.48 12.33
CA ALA A 262 32.24 2.98 13.54
C ALA A 262 30.74 3.24 13.31
N ILE A 263 29.97 2.85 14.32
CA ILE A 263 28.53 2.94 14.51
C ILE A 263 28.16 4.33 15.09
N ALA A 264 26.91 4.73 14.87
CA ALA A 264 26.11 5.70 15.64
C ALA A 264 26.33 7.21 15.45
N GLY A 265 25.22 7.86 15.09
CA GLY A 265 24.73 9.07 15.75
C GLY A 265 25.13 10.40 15.11
N PHE A 266 24.21 11.00 14.35
CA PHE A 266 24.07 12.46 14.36
C PHE A 266 22.61 12.84 14.11
N ALA A 267 21.92 13.12 15.22
CA ALA A 267 20.76 13.99 15.23
C ALA A 267 21.24 15.45 15.19
N ARG A 268 20.37 16.34 14.67
CA ARG A 268 20.42 17.81 14.64
C ARG A 268 21.38 18.44 13.63
N ALA A 269 20.82 19.01 12.57
CA ALA A 269 20.70 20.46 12.41
C ALA A 269 19.95 20.74 11.10
N PHE A 270 18.97 21.65 11.16
CA PHE A 270 18.53 22.62 10.15
C PHE A 270 17.06 22.96 10.42
N SER A 271 16.87 23.76 11.46
CA SER A 271 15.70 24.62 11.59
C SER A 271 15.98 25.88 10.77
N VAL A 272 15.19 26.14 9.73
CA VAL A 272 15.11 27.46 9.09
C VAL A 272 13.73 28.02 9.41
N PRO A 273 13.62 29.21 10.03
CA PRO A 273 12.32 29.84 10.23
C PRO A 273 11.89 30.49 8.91
N VAL A 274 10.69 30.14 8.43
CA VAL A 274 10.03 30.91 7.37
C VAL A 274 9.08 31.88 8.04
N ALA A 275 9.36 33.17 7.85
CA ALA A 275 8.52 34.27 8.27
C ALA A 275 7.17 34.21 7.56
N VAL A 276 6.09 34.30 8.34
CA VAL A 276 4.72 34.48 7.84
C VAL A 276 4.47 35.99 7.78
N PRO A 277 4.07 36.57 6.63
CA PRO A 277 3.62 37.96 6.61
C PRO A 277 2.28 38.07 7.34
N VAL A 278 2.26 38.93 8.34
CA VAL A 278 1.06 39.40 9.04
C VAL A 278 0.30 40.32 8.09
N LEU A 279 -0.95 39.98 7.79
CA LEU A 279 -1.96 40.94 7.35
C LEU A 279 -2.72 41.40 8.60
N ALA A 280 -2.66 42.69 8.86
CA ALA A 280 -3.47 43.39 9.85
C ALA A 280 -4.21 44.52 9.14
N PRO A 281 -5.18 45.12 9.84
CA PRO A 281 -6.54 44.64 10.08
C PRO A 281 -7.50 44.95 8.91
#